data_AF-A0A2K2EUV6-F1
#
_entry.id   AF-A0A2K2EUV6-F1
#
_cell.length_a   1.000
_cell.length_b   1.000
_cell.length_c   1.000
_cell.angle_alpha   90.00
_cell.angle_beta   90.00
_cell.angle_gamma   90.00
#
_symmetry.space_group_name_H-M   'P 1'
#
loop_
_entity.id
_entity.type
_entity.pdbx_description
1 polymer ?
#
loop_
_entity_poly.entity_id
_entity_poly.type
_entity_poly.pdbx_seq_one_letter_code
_entity_poly.pdbx_strand_id
1 'polypeptide(L)' 'ADGVTTRIRDTVRVYYENNCTAAATAVALGLHKNTVRYRLDQAEKLLDRSVDQRRLPTELALIALESYGAAL' A
#
# COMPACT_ATOMS: atom_id res chain seq x y z
N ALA A 1 -13.17 10.08 -3.46
CA ALA A 1 -11.82 9.76 -2.93
C ALA A 1 -10.77 10.21 -3.94
N ASP A 2 -9.69 10.84 -3.51
CA ASP A 2 -8.63 11.30 -4.41
C ASP A 2 -7.95 10.10 -5.11
N GLY A 3 -7.89 10.12 -6.44
CA GLY A 3 -7.32 9.03 -7.23
C GLY A 3 -5.83 8.79 -6.97
N VAL A 4 -5.12 9.76 -6.38
CA VAL A 4 -3.73 9.62 -5.92
C VAL A 4 -3.65 8.77 -4.66
N THR A 5 -4.43 9.12 -3.63
CA THR A 5 -4.47 8.39 -2.35
C THR A 5 -4.92 6.94 -2.54
N THR A 6 -5.84 6.70 -3.48
CA THR A 6 -6.28 5.34 -3.84
C THR A 6 -5.12 4.49 -4.39
N ARG A 7 -4.33 5.03 -5.32
CA ARG A 7 -3.16 4.31 -5.88
C ARG A 7 -2.06 4.06 -4.85
N ILE A 8 -1.83 4.99 -3.94
CA ILE A 8 -0.87 4.81 -2.84
C ILE A 8 -1.36 3.67 -1.95
N ARG A 9 -2.64 3.69 -1.57
CA ARG A 9 -3.26 2.65 -0.75
C ARG A 9 -3.16 1.27 -1.39
N ASP A 10 -3.54 1.15 -2.66
CA ASP A 10 -3.45 -0.11 -3.42
C ASP A 10 -2.01 -0.62 -3.46
N THR A 11 -1.04 0.28 -3.63
CA THR A 11 0.38 -0.10 -3.65
C THR A 11 0.84 -0.68 -2.31
N VAL A 12 0.40 -0.09 -1.19
CA VAL A 12 0.73 -0.59 0.16
C VAL A 12 0.09 -1.96 0.42
N ARG A 13 -1.17 -2.17 0.01
CA ARG A 13 -1.83 -3.48 0.14
C ARG A 13 -1.05 -4.56 -0.62
N VAL A 14 -0.79 -4.34 -1.90
CA VAL A 14 -0.06 -5.31 -2.74
C VAL A 14 1.38 -5.52 -2.22
N TYR A 15 1.99 -4.50 -1.62
CA TYR A 15 3.29 -4.64 -0.97
C TYR A 15 3.27 -5.64 0.19
N TYR A 16 2.25 -5.59 1.05
CA TYR A 16 2.11 -6.55 2.14
C TYR A 16 1.80 -7.98 1.64
N GLU A 17 0.97 -8.12 0.62
CA GLU A 17 0.68 -9.40 -0.04
C GLU A 17 1.92 -10.05 -0.66
N ASN A 18 2.90 -9.23 -1.07
CA ASN A 18 4.13 -9.65 -1.73
C ASN A 18 5.35 -9.60 -0.79
N ASN A 19 5.16 -10.04 0.46
CA ASN A 19 6.21 -10.19 1.47
C ASN A 19 7.03 -8.92 1.72
N CYS A 20 6.39 -7.74 1.69
CA CYS A 20 7.05 -6.46 1.90
C CYS A 20 8.27 -6.25 0.98
N THR A 21 8.18 -6.70 -0.28
CA THR A 21 9.28 -6.56 -1.23
C THR A 21 8.88 -5.68 -2.40
N ALA A 22 9.54 -4.53 -2.55
CA ALA A 22 9.25 -3.57 -3.63
C ALA A 22 9.42 -4.17 -5.04
N ALA A 23 10.36 -5.11 -5.21
CA ALA A 23 10.55 -5.80 -6.49
C ALA A 23 9.37 -6.73 -6.84
N ALA A 24 8.93 -7.57 -5.89
CA ALA A 24 7.79 -8.47 -6.10
C ALA A 24 6.49 -7.66 -6.31
N THR A 25 6.29 -6.61 -5.52
CA THR A 25 5.17 -5.66 -5.67
C THR A 25 5.15 -5.00 -7.04
N ALA A 26 6.33 -4.61 -7.55
CA ALA A 26 6.47 -3.98 -8.86
C ALA A 26 6.04 -4.94 -9.98
N VAL A 27 6.44 -6.21 -9.89
CA VAL A 27 6.00 -7.26 -10.81
C VAL A 27 4.48 -7.44 -10.72
N ALA A 28 3.93 -7.56 -9.51
CA ALA A 28 2.49 -7.74 -9.29
C ALA A 28 1.63 -6.57 -9.84
N LEU A 29 2.13 -5.34 -9.75
CA LEU A 29 1.43 -4.14 -10.23
C LEU A 29 1.74 -3.77 -11.70
N GLY A 30 2.66 -4.47 -12.37
CA GLY A 30 3.15 -4.08 -13.70
C GLY A 30 3.86 -2.72 -13.71
N LEU A 31 4.52 -2.36 -12.61
CA LEU A 31 5.22 -1.08 -12.42
C LEU A 31 6.73 -1.27 -12.38
N HIS A 32 7.47 -0.18 -12.56
CA HIS A 32 8.89 -0.18 -12.24
C HIS A 32 9.11 -0.11 -10.72
N LYS A 33 10.15 -0.79 -10.21
CA LYS A 33 10.48 -0.83 -8.77
C LYS A 33 10.60 0.55 -8.12
N ASN A 34 11.10 1.55 -8.84
CA ASN A 34 11.25 2.91 -8.33
C ASN A 34 9.89 3.59 -8.13
N THR A 35 8.91 3.30 -8.99
CA THR A 35 7.54 3.82 -8.83
C THR A 35 6.89 3.25 -7.58
N VAL A 36 7.11 1.96 -7.30
CA VAL A 36 6.65 1.35 -6.04
C VAL A 36 7.31 2.01 -4.84
N ARG A 37 8.64 2.13 -4.82
CA ARG A 37 9.37 2.81 -3.74
C ARG A 37 8.86 4.23 -3.51
N TYR A 38 8.72 5.02 -4.58
CA TYR A 38 8.18 6.36 -4.48
C TYR A 38 6.79 6.39 -3.83
N ARG A 39 5.88 5.48 -4.21
CA ARG A 39 4.55 5.42 -3.60
C ARG A 39 4.58 4.95 -2.15
N LEU A 40 5.49 4.05 -1.78
CA LEU A 40 5.73 3.67 -0.39
C LEU A 40 6.24 4.88 0.42
N ASP A 41 7.20 5.65 -0.11
CA ASP A 41 7.68 6.88 0.55
C ASP A 41 6.55 7.89 0.75
N GLN A 42 5.62 8.02 -0.21
CA GLN A 42 4.43 8.86 -0.05
C GLN A 42 3.48 8.31 1.02
N ALA A 43 3.29 6.98 1.09
CA ALA A 43 2.51 6.36 2.14
C ALA A 43 3.11 6.63 3.52
N GLU A 44 4.44 6.53 3.67
CA GLU A 44 5.12 6.80 4.93
C GLU A 44 4.96 8.25 5.38
N LYS A 45 5.02 9.21 4.44
CA LYS A 45 4.73 10.62 4.73
C LYS A 45 3.30 10.84 5.20
N LEU A 46 2.32 10.16 4.60
CA LEU A 46 0.92 10.26 5.01
C LEU A 46 0.65 9.59 6.36
N LEU A 47 1.40 8.54 6.69
CA LEU A 47 1.27 7.80 7.95
C LEU A 47 2.11 8.38 9.08
N ASP A 48 3.03 9.30 8.77
CA ASP A 48 4.06 9.84 9.65
C ASP A 48 4.91 8.74 10.33
N ARG A 49 5.10 7.63 9.62
CA ARG A 49 5.83 6.45 10.09
C ARG A 49 6.11 5.50 8.93
N SER A 50 7.04 4.56 9.15
CA SER A 50 7.28 3.52 8.16
C SER A 50 6.06 2.61 7.97
N VAL A 51 5.85 2.17 6.73
CA VAL A 51 4.82 1.18 6.38
C VAL A 51 5.02 -0.15 7.10
N ASP A 52 6.25 -0.47 7.52
CA ASP A 52 6.54 -1.73 8.19
C ASP A 52 6.34 -1.66 9.72
N GLN A 53 6.36 -0.46 10.33
CA GLN A 53 6.32 -0.29 11.79
C GLN A 53 5.03 -0.80 12.46
N ARG A 54 3.87 -0.73 11.77
CA ARG A 54 2.62 -1.39 12.23
C ARG A 54 1.98 -2.14 11.07
N ARG A 55 2.78 -2.98 10.41
CA ARG A 55 2.33 -3.76 9.26
C ARG A 55 0.98 -4.44 9.49
N LEU A 56 0.88 -5.33 10.49
CA LEU A 56 -0.33 -6.14 10.70
C LEU A 56 -1.60 -5.27 10.90
N PRO A 57 -1.62 -4.26 11.80
CA PRO A 57 -2.77 -3.37 11.89
C PRO A 57 -3.11 -2.63 10.60
N THR A 58 -2.10 -2.16 9.86
CA THR A 58 -2.32 -1.45 8.59
C THR A 58 -2.87 -2.40 7.53
N GLU A 59 -2.30 -3.59 7.39
CA GLU A 59 -2.73 -4.64 6.46
C GLU A 59 -4.20 -5.05 6.72
N LEU A 60 -4.57 -5.27 7.98
CA LEU A 60 -5.95 -5.56 8.37
C LEU A 60 -6.91 -4.42 8.03
N ALA A 61 -6.52 -3.16 8.27
CA ALA A 61 -7.34 -2.00 7.94
C ALA A 61 -7.57 -1.88 6.42
N LEU A 62 -6.56 -2.21 5.60
CA LEU A 62 -6.66 -2.21 4.15
C LEU A 62 -7.59 -3.32 3.65
N ILE A 63 -7.46 -4.54 4.17
CA ILE A 63 -8.34 -5.67 3.85
C ILE A 63 -9.79 -5.36 4.25
N ALA A 64 -9.99 -4.78 5.43
CA ALA A 64 -11.33 -4.39 5.89
C ALA A 64 -11.92 -3.31 4.99
N LEU A 65 -11.15 -2.30 4.59
CA LEU A 65 -11.62 -1.27 3.67
C LEU A 65 -11.96 -1.86 2.30
N GLU A 66 -11.21 -2.83 1.78
CA GLU A 66 -11.54 -3.49 0.52
C GLU A 66 -12.80 -4.35 0.61
N SER A 67 -12.96 -5.06 1.73
CA SER A 67 -14.09 -5.97 1.93
C SER A 67 -15.39 -5.23 2.25
N TYR A 68 -15.31 -4.12 2.97
CA TYR A 68 -16.47 -3.43 3.55
C TYR A 68 -16.59 -1.96 3.16
N GLY A 69 -15.61 -1.36 2.47
CA GLY A 69 -15.56 0.08 2.20
C GLY A 69 -16.56 0.61 1.18
N ALA A 70 -17.28 -0.26 0.46
CA ALA A 70 -18.43 0.15 -0.35
C ALA A 70 -19.73 0.26 0.48
N ALA A 71 -19.75 -0.30 1.69
CA ALA A 71 -20.88 -0.28 2.61
C ALA A 71 -20.73 0.75 3.76
N LEU A 72 -19.59 1.46 3.79
CA LEU A 72 -19.26 2.55 4.72
C LEU A 72 -19.33 3.90 4.00
#